data_AF-A0A929YQ73-F1
#
_entry.id   AF-A0A929YQ73-F1
#
_cell.length_a   1.000
_cell.length_b   1.000
_cell.length_c   1.000
_cell.angle_alpha   90.00
_cell.angle_beta   90.00
_cell.angle_gamma   90.00
#
_symmetry.space_group_name_H-M   'P 1'
#
loop_
_entity.id
_entity.type
_entity.pdbx_description
1 polymer ?
#
loop_
_entity_poly.entity_id
_entity_poly.type
_entity_poly.pdbx_seq_one_letter_code
_entity_poly.pdbx_strand_id
1 'polypeptide(L)' 'TARNAKDVGSPEVQVSILTERIKEVTEHVKVNKHDFMARRGLMQMVGRRKRLLKYLEKTDFELYKSTVAKLGLRK' A
#
# COMPACT_ATOMS: atom_id res chain seq x y z
N THR A 1 -1.83 8.38 -8.44
CA THR A 1 -2.85 9.36 -8.87
C THR A 1 -3.19 10.22 -7.68
N ALA A 2 -2.87 11.50 -7.74
CA ALA A 2 -3.26 12.47 -6.72
C ALA A 2 -4.37 13.35 -7.33
N ARG A 3 -5.44 13.64 -6.58
CA ARG A 3 -6.58 14.43 -7.10
C ARG A 3 -6.21 15.90 -7.33
N ASN A 4 -5.16 16.36 -6.66
CA ASN A 4 -4.41 17.58 -6.97
C ASN A 4 -2.94 17.38 -6.57
N ALA A 5 -2.04 18.29 -6.96
CA ALA A 5 -0.60 18.13 -6.72
C ALA A 5 -0.18 18.11 -5.24
N LYS A 6 -1.06 18.53 -4.32
CA LYS A 6 -0.81 18.56 -2.87
C LYS A 6 -1.58 17.48 -2.12
N ASP A 7 -2.26 16.59 -2.82
CA ASP A 7 -3.08 15.55 -2.21
C ASP A 7 -2.19 14.41 -1.72
N VAL A 8 -1.88 14.47 -0.43
CA VAL A 8 -1.17 13.42 0.33
C VAL A 8 -2.13 12.55 1.15
N GLY A 9 -3.41 12.93 1.20
CA GLY A 9 -4.40 12.37 2.11
C GLY A 9 -5.29 11.31 1.48
N SER A 10 -5.48 11.33 0.16
CA SER A 10 -6.41 10.41 -0.49
C SER A 10 -6.00 8.94 -0.32
N PRO A 11 -6.98 8.03 -0.23
CA PRO A 11 -6.69 6.61 -0.05
C PRO A 11 -5.81 6.01 -1.17
N GLU A 12 -5.99 6.47 -2.41
CA GLU A 12 -5.20 6.01 -3.56
C GLU A 12 -3.71 6.38 -3.43
N VAL A 13 -3.43 7.63 -3.03
CA VAL A 13 -2.07 8.13 -2.82
C VAL A 13 -1.43 7.38 -1.67
N GLN A 14 -2.14 7.22 -0.54
CA GLN A 14 -1.63 6.45 0.59
C GLN A 14 -1.34 4.99 0.22
N VAL A 15 -2.19 4.35 -0.58
CA VAL A 15 -1.98 2.97 -1.06
C VAL A 15 -0.76 2.89 -1.97
N SER A 16 -0.54 3.89 -2.84
CA SER A 16 0.65 3.97 -3.70
C SER A 16 1.93 4.09 -2.87
N ILE A 17 1.98 5.01 -1.91
CA ILE A 17 3.13 5.23 -1.02
C ILE A 17 3.43 3.97 -0.20
N LEU A 18 2.40 3.38 0.41
CA LEU A 18 2.56 2.13 1.17
C LEU A 18 3.05 0.99 0.28
N THR A 19 2.61 0.92 -0.97
CA THR A 19 3.05 -0.12 -1.90
C THR A 19 4.53 -0.02 -2.20
N GLU A 20 5.04 1.19 -2.44
CA GLU A 20 6.46 1.40 -2.66
C GLU A 20 7.28 1.07 -1.41
N ARG A 21 6.84 1.58 -0.25
CA ARG A 21 7.53 1.29 1.01
C ARG A 21 7.55 -0.19 1.37
N ILE A 22 6.46 -0.92 1.08
CA ILE A 22 6.39 -2.37 1.27
C ILE A 22 7.43 -3.07 0.39
N LYS A 23 7.64 -2.64 -0.87
CA LYS A 23 8.67 -3.22 -1.74
C LYS A 23 10.06 -3.03 -1.16
N GLU A 24 10.41 -1.80 -0.79
CA GLU A 24 11.71 -1.46 -0.18
C GLU A 24 11.99 -2.31 1.06
N VAL A 25 11.03 -2.37 1.99
CA VAL A 25 11.18 -3.08 3.26
C VAL A 25 11.17 -4.61 3.05
N THR A 26 10.48 -5.09 2.03
CA THR A 26 10.52 -6.52 1.66
C THR A 26 11.93 -6.93 1.25
N GLU A 27 12.61 -6.14 0.41
CA GLU A 27 14.00 -6.42 0.04
C GLU A 27 14.95 -6.33 1.25
N HIS A 28 14.77 -5.32 2.13
CA HIS A 28 15.55 -5.22 3.37
C HIS A 28 15.44 -6.46 4.26
N VAL A 29 14.22 -6.95 4.50
CA VAL A 29 13.97 -8.10 5.38
C VAL A 29 14.38 -9.43 4.74
N LYS A 30 14.45 -9.52 3.40
CA LYS A 30 15.01 -10.70 2.71
C LYS A 30 16.49 -10.88 3.02
N VAL A 31 17.25 -9.77 3.02
CA VAL A 31 18.68 -9.76 3.38
C VAL A 31 18.84 -9.95 4.89
N ASN A 32 18.03 -9.25 5.69
CA ASN A 32 18.11 -9.26 7.16
C ASN A 32 17.06 -10.18 7.79
N LYS A 33 17.23 -11.50 7.63
CA LYS A 33 16.22 -12.50 8.03
C LYS A 33 15.80 -12.44 9.51
N HIS A 34 16.72 -12.04 10.39
CA HIS A 34 16.52 -11.94 11.83
C HIS A 34 16.02 -10.57 12.32
N ASP A 35 15.77 -9.62 11.41
CA ASP A 35 15.16 -8.33 11.77
C ASP A 35 13.65 -8.48 11.96
N PHE A 36 13.26 -9.03 13.12
CA PHE A 36 11.86 -9.29 13.47
C PHE A 36 11.06 -8.00 13.67
N MET A 37 11.71 -6.91 14.08
CA MET A 37 11.06 -5.61 14.26
C MET A 37 10.67 -5.00 12.92
N ALA A 38 11.56 -5.01 11.92
CA ALA A 38 11.23 -4.59 10.56
C ALA A 38 10.15 -5.48 9.93
N ARG A 39 10.19 -6.80 10.15
CA ARG A 39 9.15 -7.73 9.69
C ARG A 39 7.78 -7.42 10.29
N ARG A 40 7.73 -7.07 11.58
CA ARG A 40 6.49 -6.63 12.23
C ARG A 40 5.97 -5.32 11.62
N GLY A 41 6.85 -4.34 11.38
CA GLY A 41 6.49 -3.09 10.70
C GLY A 41 5.95 -3.34 9.29
N LEU A 42 6.58 -4.24 8.53
CA LEU A 42 6.11 -4.69 7.22
C LEU A 42 4.69 -5.25 7.28
N MET A 43 4.39 -6.13 8.23
CA MET A 43 3.04 -6.68 8.41
C MET A 43 2.01 -5.59 8.73
N GLN A 44 2.36 -4.60 9.57
CA GLN A 44 1.48 -3.48 9.88
C GLN A 44 1.18 -2.63 8.64
N MET A 45 2.18 -2.36 7.80
CA MET A 45 2.01 -1.62 6.54
C MET A 45 1.11 -2.39 5.56
N VAL A 46 1.34 -3.69 5.39
CA VAL A 46 0.48 -4.56 4.56
C VAL A 46 -0.96 -4.55 5.06
N GLY A 47 -1.17 -4.65 6.37
CA GLY A 47 -2.50 -4.58 6.99
C GLY A 47 -3.19 -3.23 6.77
N ARG A 48 -2.46 -2.11 6.92
CA ARG A 48 -2.98 -0.77 6.64
C ARG A 48 -3.39 -0.61 5.17
N ARG A 49 -2.54 -1.06 4.24
CA ARG A 49 -2.85 -1.03 2.80
C ARG A 49 -4.12 -1.84 2.49
N LYS A 50 -4.26 -3.05 3.06
CA LYS A 50 -5.45 -3.89 2.89
C LYS A 50 -6.73 -3.19 3.39
N ARG A 51 -6.68 -2.49 4.52
CA ARG A 51 -7.82 -1.72 5.04
C ARG A 51 -8.20 -0.55 4.12
N LEU A 52 -7.22 0.19 3.60
CA LEU A 52 -7.47 1.29 2.66
C LEU A 52 -8.08 0.79 1.34
N LEU A 53 -7.58 -0.33 0.80
CA LEU A 53 -8.16 -0.95 -0.39
C LEU A 53 -9.59 -1.43 -0.15
N LYS A 54 -9.88 -2.02 1.01
CA LYS A 54 -11.24 -2.43 1.39
C LYS A 54 -12.17 -1.22 1.57
N TYR A 55 -11.65 -0.09 2.04
CA TYR A 55 -12.40 1.16 2.11
C TYR A 55 -12.73 1.66 0.69
N LEU A 56 -11.73 1.76 -0.19
CA LEU A 56 -11.93 2.13 -1.59
C LEU A 56 -12.93 1.22 -2.29
N GLU A 57 -12.82 -0.11 -2.13
CA GLU A 57 -13.76 -1.08 -2.73
C GLU A 57 -15.22 -0.83 -2.31
N LYS A 58 -15.45 -0.34 -1.10
CA LYS A 58 -16.79 -0.01 -0.58
C LYS A 58 -17.29 1.37 -1.01
N THR A 59 -16.40 2.36 -1.11
CA THR A 59 -16.78 3.75 -1.38
C THR A 59 -16.81 4.09 -2.86
N ASP A 60 -15.84 3.56 -3.62
CA ASP A 60 -15.68 3.83 -5.05
C ASP A 60 -14.96 2.65 -5.72
N PHE A 61 -15.76 1.81 -6.37
CA PHE A 61 -15.27 0.58 -6.98
C PHE A 61 -14.40 0.84 -8.22
N GLU A 62 -14.66 1.91 -8.98
CA GLU A 62 -13.87 2.25 -10.18
C GLU A 62 -12.47 2.73 -9.78
N LEU A 63 -12.38 3.57 -8.74
CA LEU A 63 -11.10 3.99 -8.17
C LEU A 63 -10.34 2.81 -7.59
N TYR A 64 -11.02 1.90 -6.89
CA TYR A 64 -10.41 0.65 -6.41
C TYR A 64 -9.79 -0.14 -7.57
N LYS A 65 -10.58 -0.42 -8.62
CA LYS A 65 -10.14 -1.21 -9.78
C LYS A 65 -8.95 -0.55 -10.49
N SER A 66 -9.02 0.77 -10.72
CA SER A 66 -7.95 1.51 -11.37
C SER A 66 -6.67 1.56 -10.52
N THR A 67 -6.79 1.69 -9.20
CA THR A 67 -5.65 1.70 -8.25
C THR A 67 -4.96 0.34 -8.22
N VAL A 68 -5.73 -0.75 -8.13
CA VAL A 68 -5.22 -2.13 -8.12
C VAL A 68 -4.52 -2.45 -9.44
N ALA A 69 -5.12 -2.09 -10.57
CA ALA A 69 -4.53 -2.30 -11.90
C ALA A 69 -3.23 -1.53 -12.08
N LYS A 70 -3.19 -0.25 -11.70
CA LYS A 70 -1.99 0.60 -11.79
C LYS A 70 -0.83 0.08 -10.93
N LEU A 71 -1.13 -0.44 -9.75
CA LEU A 71 -0.10 -0.91 -8.82
C LEU A 71 0.26 -2.40 -8.98
N GLY A 72 -0.41 -3.12 -9.89
CA GLY A 72 -0.16 -4.55 -10.14
C GLY A 72 -0.43 -5.44 -8.93
N LEU A 73 -1.32 -5.03 -8.03
CA LEU A 73 -1.64 -5.80 -6.83
C LEU A 73 -2.59 -6.95 -7.19
N ARG A 74 -2.25 -8.18 -6.79
CA ARG A 74 -3.14 -9.35 -6.97
C ARG A 74 -4.10 -9.46 -5.78
N LYS A 75 -5.35 -9.84 -6.04
CA LYS A 75 -6.33 -10.22 -5.00
C LYS A 75 -5.94 -11.56 -4.39
#